data_AF-A0A162CYG1-F1
#
_entry.id   AF-A0A162CYG1-F1
#
_cell.length_a   1.000
_cell.length_b   1.000
_cell.length_c   1.000
_cell.angle_alpha   90.00
_cell.angle_beta   90.00
_cell.angle_gamma   90.00
#
_symmetry.space_group_name_H-M   'P 1'
#
loop_
_entity.id
_entity.type
_entity.pdbx_description
1 polymer ?
#
loop_
_entity_poly.entity_id
_entity_poly.type
_entity_poly.pdbx_seq_one_letter_code
_entity_poly.pdbx_strand_id
1 'polypeptide(L)'
;MAILPRHDEKCQCVIKFTFPCGGVCHLRVTQDTKQKFEAEPEYRAEMIGKAYQHFLKQKAEKQLIEEKKKIEEEKEKEMEKQQEETFRRSDNESLALSFVM
;
A
#
# COMPACT_ATOMS: atom_id res chain seq x y z
N MET A 1 -54.52 4.14 4.06
CA MET A 1 -53.34 3.65 3.32
C MET A 1 -52.10 4.07 4.10
N ALA A 2 -51.46 3.13 4.79
CA ALA A 2 -50.22 3.41 5.50
C ALA A 2 -49.11 3.57 4.46
N ILE A 3 -48.61 4.78 4.30
CA ILE A 3 -47.47 5.08 3.43
C ILE A 3 -46.25 4.58 4.20
N LEU A 4 -45.78 3.38 3.86
CA LEU A 4 -44.46 2.89 4.29
C LEU A 4 -43.43 3.95 3.90
N PRO A 5 -42.59 4.43 4.82
CA PRO A 5 -41.53 5.35 4.43
C PRO A 5 -40.66 4.64 3.41
N ARG A 6 -40.56 5.27 2.24
CA ARG A 6 -39.64 4.86 1.18
C ARG A 6 -38.27 4.74 1.83
N HIS A 7 -37.69 3.55 1.73
CA HIS A 7 -36.33 3.25 2.15
C HIS A 7 -35.41 4.01 1.19
N ASP A 8 -35.31 5.30 1.44
CA ASP A 8 -34.53 6.28 0.71
C ASP A 8 -33.07 5.80 0.73
N GLU A 9 -32.50 5.71 -0.48
CA GLU A 9 -31.07 5.76 -0.78
C GLU A 9 -30.13 5.54 0.41
N LYS A 10 -29.45 4.38 0.42
CA LYS A 10 -28.37 4.03 1.36
C LYS A 10 -27.43 5.22 1.57
N CYS A 11 -27.71 6.06 2.57
CA CYS A 11 -26.87 7.18 2.96
C CYS A 11 -25.57 6.62 3.52
N GLN A 12 -24.61 6.40 2.61
CA GLN A 12 -23.26 6.02 2.97
C GLN A 12 -22.62 7.21 3.67
N CYS A 13 -22.55 7.12 4.99
CA CYS A 13 -21.90 8.10 5.83
C CYS A 13 -20.40 7.78 5.90
N VAL A 14 -19.56 8.80 5.94
CA VAL A 14 -18.12 8.65 6.15
C VAL A 14 -17.78 9.09 7.56
N ILE A 15 -17.23 8.18 8.36
CA ILE A 15 -16.64 8.51 9.66
C ILE A 15 -15.15 8.76 9.44
N LYS A 16 -14.68 9.93 9.84
CA LYS A 16 -13.27 10.31 9.81
C LYS A 16 -12.72 10.29 11.22
N PHE A 17 -11.62 9.58 11.43
CA PHE A 17 -10.93 9.61 12.70
C PHE A 17 -9.42 9.52 12.50
N THR A 18 -8.70 10.19 13.41
CA THR A 18 -7.25 10.29 13.40
C THR A 18 -6.69 9.38 14.49
N PHE A 19 -5.76 8.52 14.11
CA PHE A 19 -5.02 7.68 15.04
C PHE A 19 -3.93 8.51 15.75
N PRO A 20 -3.54 8.14 16.98
CA PRO A 20 -2.44 8.79 17.71
C PRO A 20 -1.11 8.79 16.95
N CYS A 21 -0.92 7.84 16.04
CA CYS A 21 0.26 7.75 15.18
C CYS A 21 0.26 8.74 13.99
N GLY A 22 -0.73 9.63 13.91
CA GLY A 22 -0.90 10.61 12.82
C GLY A 22 -1.60 10.06 11.58
N GLY A 23 -1.98 8.77 11.55
CA GLY A 23 -2.74 8.20 10.44
C GLY A 23 -4.20 8.63 10.44
N VAL A 24 -4.77 8.94 9.27
CA VAL A 24 -6.18 9.31 9.12
C VAL A 24 -6.95 8.14 8.48
N CYS A 25 -8.01 7.67 9.14
CA CYS A 25 -8.91 6.65 8.60
C CYS A 25 -10.22 7.28 8.12
N HIS A 26 -10.68 6.84 6.95
CA HIS A 26 -11.96 7.20 6.37
C HIS A 26 -12.81 5.93 6.22
N LEU A 27 -13.75 5.73 7.13
CA LEU A 27 -14.60 4.54 7.13
C LEU A 27 -15.96 4.87 6.50
N ARG A 28 -16.31 4.19 5.41
CA ARG A 28 -17.66 4.25 4.83
C ARG A 28 -18.57 3.29 5.57
N VAL A 29 -19.64 3.81 6.15
CA VAL A 29 -20.62 3.05 6.92
C VAL A 29 -22.04 3.48 6.56
N THR A 30 -23.04 2.72 6.95
CA THR A 30 -24.43 3.15 6.86
C THR A 30 -24.76 4.16 7.97
N GLN A 31 -25.83 4.93 7.81
CA GLN A 31 -26.26 5.92 8.79
C GLN A 31 -26.58 5.30 10.16
N ASP A 32 -27.16 4.10 10.19
CA ASP A 32 -27.45 3.34 11.42
C ASP A 32 -26.17 3.01 12.20
N THR A 33 -25.14 2.54 11.50
CA THR A 33 -23.82 2.25 12.08
C THR A 33 -23.13 3.53 12.57
N LYS A 34 -23.31 4.66 11.87
CA LYS A 34 -22.81 5.95 12.34
C LYS A 34 -23.48 6.37 13.65
N GLN A 35 -24.80 6.21 13.77
CA GLN A 35 -25.50 6.51 15.02
C GLN A 35 -25.00 5.63 16.16
N LYS A 36 -24.82 4.31 15.93
CA LYS A 36 -24.23 3.42 16.94
C LYS A 36 -22.81 3.84 17.33
N PHE A 37 -22.00 4.26 16.36
CA PHE A 37 -20.65 4.76 16.62
C PHE A 37 -20.62 6.06 17.43
N GLU A 38 -21.62 6.93 17.28
CA GLU A 38 -21.75 8.16 18.07
C GLU A 38 -22.39 7.94 19.44
N ALA A 39 -23.33 6.99 19.53
CA ALA A 39 -24.07 6.68 20.76
C ALA A 39 -23.31 5.75 21.71
N GLU A 40 -22.54 4.79 21.18
CA GLU A 40 -21.89 3.73 21.96
C GLU A 40 -20.35 3.90 21.96
N PRO A 41 -19.76 4.40 23.06
CA PRO A 41 -18.32 4.65 23.13
C PRO A 41 -17.49 3.36 23.06
N GLU A 42 -18.02 2.24 23.56
CA GLU A 42 -17.37 0.92 23.47
C GLU A 42 -17.28 0.43 22.02
N TYR A 43 -18.39 0.54 21.28
CA TYR A 43 -18.41 0.20 19.85
C TYR A 43 -17.46 1.09 19.05
N ARG A 44 -17.42 2.39 19.37
CA ARG A 44 -16.44 3.32 18.79
C ARG A 44 -15.01 2.90 19.06
N ALA A 45 -14.67 2.56 20.30
CA ALA A 45 -13.32 2.13 20.67
C ALA A 45 -12.93 0.83 19.94
N GLU A 46 -13.86 -0.13 19.84
CA GLU A 46 -13.64 -1.39 19.12
C GLU A 46 -13.35 -1.15 17.63
N MET A 47 -14.17 -0.32 16.98
CA MET A 47 -14.03 0.00 15.55
C MET A 47 -12.72 0.74 15.26
N ILE A 48 -12.33 1.68 16.13
CA ILE A 48 -11.04 2.35 16.05
C ILE A 48 -9.89 1.36 16.25
N GLY A 49 -9.99 0.46 17.24
CA GLY A 49 -8.97 -0.56 17.51
C GLY A 49 -8.74 -1.50 16.33
N LYS A 50 -9.82 -2.01 15.72
CA LYS A 50 -9.76 -2.85 14.51
C LYS A 50 -9.13 -2.09 13.34
N ALA A 51 -9.57 -0.86 13.10
CA ALA A 51 -9.01 -0.03 12.04
C ALA A 51 -7.52 0.27 12.26
N TYR A 52 -7.10 0.48 13.51
CA TYR A 52 -5.71 0.71 13.86
C TYR A 52 -4.84 -0.52 13.62
N GLN A 53 -5.30 -1.72 14.01
CA GLN A 53 -4.57 -2.96 13.73
C GLN A 53 -4.41 -3.19 12.22
N HIS A 54 -5.47 -2.96 11.45
CA HIS A 54 -5.38 -3.03 9.98
C HIS A 54 -4.38 -2.03 9.40
N PHE A 55 -4.34 -0.80 9.92
CA PHE A 55 -3.38 0.21 9.50
C PHE A 55 -1.94 -0.22 9.79
N LEU A 56 -1.66 -0.75 11.00
CA LEU A 56 -0.33 -1.25 11.37
C LEU A 56 0.10 -2.41 10.46
N LYS A 57 -0.81 -3.34 10.18
CA LYS A 57 -0.53 -4.48 9.30
C LYS A 57 -0.21 -4.02 7.88
N GLN A 58 -1.02 -3.14 7.29
CA GLN A 58 -0.74 -2.58 5.96
C GLN A 58 0.58 -1.83 5.91
N LYS A 59 0.93 -1.09 6.97
CA LYS A 59 2.20 -0.37 7.04
C LYS A 59 3.39 -1.33 7.03
N ALA A 60 3.31 -2.40 7.81
CA ALA A 60 4.34 -3.44 7.84
C ALA A 60 4.47 -4.18 6.49
N GLU A 61 3.33 -4.54 5.88
CA GLU A 61 3.33 -5.20 4.56
C GLU A 61 3.90 -4.29 3.46
N LYS A 62 3.57 -3.00 3.47
CA LYS A 62 4.15 -2.04 2.51
C LYS A 62 5.67 -1.90 2.65
N GLN A 63 6.17 -1.82 3.89
CA GLN A 63 7.62 -1.73 4.12
C GLN A 63 8.36 -2.95 3.59
N LEU A 64 7.83 -4.15 3.83
CA LEU A 64 8.42 -5.40 3.32
C LEU A 64 8.43 -5.46 1.79
N ILE A 65 7.36 -4.99 1.14
CA ILE A 65 7.28 -4.94 -0.33
C ILE A 65 8.29 -3.92 -0.88
N GLU A 66 8.39 -2.75 -0.28
CA GLU A 66 9.30 -1.68 -0.74
C GLU A 66 10.77 -2.09 -0.59
N GLU A 67 11.12 -2.76 0.51
CA GLU A 67 12.47 -3.28 0.73
C GLU A 67 12.83 -4.39 -0.26
N LYS A 68 11.91 -5.33 -0.52
CA LYS A 68 12.11 -6.35 -1.57
C LYS A 68 12.29 -5.73 -2.95
N LYS A 69 11.52 -4.69 -3.27
CA LYS A 69 11.61 -4.01 -4.57
C LYS A 69 12.95 -3.30 -4.75
N LYS A 70 13.49 -2.69 -3.69
CA LYS A 70 14.85 -2.12 -3.71
C LYS A 70 15.92 -3.17 -3.96
N ILE A 71 15.82 -4.32 -3.30
CA ILE A 71 16.80 -5.41 -3.47
C ILE A 71 16.75 -5.99 -4.89
N GLU A 72 15.55 -6.11 -5.48
CA GLU A 72 15.39 -6.59 -6.85
C GLU A 72 15.93 -5.59 -7.88
N GLU A 73 15.70 -4.28 -7.67
CA GLU A 73 16.23 -3.22 -8.55
C GLU A 73 17.77 -3.11 -8.48
N GLU A 74 18.38 -3.30 -7.30
CA GLU A 74 19.85 -3.33 -7.18
C GLU A 74 20.45 -4.55 -7.86
N LYS A 75 19.81 -5.72 -7.78
CA LYS A 75 20.25 -6.93 -8.49
C LYS A 75 20.18 -6.78 -10.01
N GLU A 76 19.14 -6.13 -10.52
CA GLU A 76 19.01 -5.89 -11.96
C GLU A 76 20.11 -4.95 -12.47
N LYS A 77 20.40 -3.87 -11.72
CA LYS A 77 21.51 -2.94 -12.01
C LYS A 77 22.89 -3.59 -11.95
N GLU A 78 23.13 -4.52 -11.01
CA GLU A 78 24.38 -5.29 -10.99
C GLU A 78 24.51 -6.25 -12.18
N MET A 79 23.41 -6.90 -12.58
CA MET A 79 23.40 -7.76 -13.77
C MET A 79 23.66 -6.96 -15.05
N GLU A 80 23.04 -5.79 -15.21
CA GLU A 80 23.27 -4.90 -16.36
C GLU A 80 24.73 -4.42 -16.42
N LYS A 81 25.32 -4.04 -15.27
CA LYS A 81 26.75 -3.68 -15.22
C LYS A 81 27.68 -4.83 -15.59
N GLN A 82 27.41 -6.04 -15.13
CA GLN A 82 28.22 -7.21 -15.50
C GLN A 82 28.09 -7.54 -16.99
N GLN A 83 26.89 -7.37 -17.56
CA GLN A 83 26.67 -7.55 -19.00
C GLN A 83 27.42 -6.47 -19.83
N GLU A 84 27.41 -5.21 -19.38
CA GLU A 84 28.12 -4.13 -20.06
C GLU A 84 29.65 -4.30 -19.96
N GLU A 85 30.19 -4.73 -18.81
CA GLU A 85 31.61 -5.04 -18.65
C GLU A 85 32.07 -6.24 -19.50
N THR A 86 31.25 -7.29 -19.58
CA THR A 86 31.56 -8.46 -20.43
C THR A 86 31.48 -8.13 -21.92
N PHE A 87 30.53 -7.28 -22.32
CA PHE A 87 30.45 -6.77 -23.69
C PHE A 87 31.69 -5.96 -24.07
N ARG A 88 32.09 -5.00 -23.22
CA ARG A 88 33.30 -4.17 -23.41
C ARG A 88 34.61 -4.97 -23.46
N ARG A 89 34.73 -6.06 -22.70
CA ARG A 89 35.89 -6.96 -22.77
C ARG A 89 35.95 -7.72 -24.10
N SER A 90 34.80 -8.19 -24.59
CA SER A 90 34.70 -8.93 -25.86
C SER A 90 35.11 -8.08 -27.07
N ASP A 91 34.71 -6.80 -27.11
CA ASP A 91 35.14 -5.86 -28.17
C ASP A 91 36.65 -5.59 -28.14
N ASN A 92 37.26 -5.52 -26.95
CA ASN A 92 38.69 -5.27 -26.80
C ASN A 92 39.56 -6.48 -27.20
N GLU A 93 39.12 -7.70 -26.92
CA GLU A 93 39.82 -8.92 -27.36
C GLU A 93 39.70 -9.14 -28.87
N SER A 94 38.57 -8.78 -29.50
CA SER A 94 38.39 -8.83 -30.95
C SER A 94 39.27 -7.80 -31.69
N LEU A 95 39.45 -6.61 -31.13
CA LEU A 95 40.38 -5.60 -31.65
C LEU A 95 41.85 -6.01 -31.49
N ALA A 96 42.22 -6.70 -30.41
CA ALA A 96 43.59 -7.19 -30.20
C ALA A 96 43.99 -8.31 -31.18
N LEU A 97 43.05 -9.13 -31.62
CA LEU A 97 43.28 -10.21 -32.60
C LEU A 97 43.36 -9.74 -34.05
N SER A 98 42.83 -8.55 -34.38
CA SER A 98 42.85 -7.98 -35.74
C SER A 98 44.09 -7.13 -36.03
N PHE A 99 44.93 -6.84 -35.03
CA PHE A 99 46.17 -6.05 -35.20
C PHE A 99 47.43 -6.91 -35.39
N VAL A 100 47.31 -8.25 -35.35
CA VAL A 100 48.44 -9.21 -35.49
C VAL A 100 48.48 -9.86 -36.89
N MET A 101 47.91 -9.21 -37.92
CA MET A 101 48.02 -9.64 -39.32
C MET A 101 48.86 -8.67 -40.16
#